data_AF-A0A934DHJ9-F1
#
_entry.id   AF-A0A934DHJ9-F1
#
_cell.length_a   1.000
_cell.length_b   1.000
_cell.length_c   1.000
_cell.angle_alpha   90.00
_cell.angle_beta   90.00
_cell.angle_gamma   90.00
#
_symmetry.space_group_name_H-M   'P 1'
#
loop_
_entity.id
_entity.type
_entity.pdbx_description
1 polymer ?
#
loop_
_entity_poly.entity_id
_entity_poly.type
_entity_poly.pdbx_seq_one_letter_code
_entity_poly.pdbx_strand_id
1 'polypeptide(L)'
;MSPEAIIILSAAIGLVALLYASVGHGGASGYIAVMALASLPTIVIKPTALALNILVSAIALYHFSRAGHFHWRTFWPFAVTSIPCSFIGGMTTLPPHLLKPLLGTVLLFSAWRLLLDKKRADSDAVPPRIPAAMIIGAVLGLLSGLTGVGGGIFLSPLLMLLGWAGTKETAGISALFILLNSSAGLLGHVASLGNI
;
A
#
# COMPACT_ATOMS: atom_id res chain seq x y z
N MET A 1 5.58 -27.13 -2.41
CA MET A 1 6.40 -26.64 -1.28
C MET A 1 6.32 -27.68 -0.18
N SER A 2 7.41 -27.91 0.57
CA SER A 2 7.34 -28.82 1.73
C SER A 2 6.47 -28.21 2.84
N PRO A 3 5.88 -29.02 3.75
CA PRO A 3 5.09 -28.51 4.86
C PRO A 3 5.85 -27.49 5.72
N GLU A 4 7.13 -27.72 5.95
CA GLU A 4 8.01 -26.83 6.73
C GLU A 4 8.15 -25.46 6.05
N ALA A 5 8.32 -25.45 4.72
CA ALA A 5 8.42 -24.21 3.95
C ALA A 5 7.12 -23.39 4.01
N ILE A 6 5.96 -24.04 4.05
CA ILE A 6 4.66 -23.36 4.19
C ILE A 6 4.52 -22.71 5.57
N ILE A 7 4.94 -23.42 6.63
CA ILE A 7 4.91 -22.89 8.00
C ILE A 7 5.82 -21.67 8.12
N ILE A 8 7.06 -21.77 7.61
CA ILE A 8 8.03 -20.65 7.63
C ILE A 8 7.48 -19.45 6.86
N LEU A 9 6.93 -19.68 5.66
CA LEU A 9 6.35 -18.62 4.83
C LEU A 9 5.19 -17.92 5.55
N SER A 10 4.27 -18.71 6.13
CA SER A 10 3.11 -18.18 6.85
C SER A 10 3.52 -17.38 8.09
N ALA A 11 4.50 -17.88 8.85
CA ALA A 11 5.04 -17.18 10.01
C ALA A 11 5.71 -15.85 9.62
N ALA A 12 6.48 -15.84 8.53
CA ALA A 12 7.11 -14.62 8.01
C ALA A 12 6.07 -13.58 7.55
N ILE A 13 5.03 -14.01 6.83
CA ILE A 13 3.92 -13.13 6.42
C ILE A 13 3.18 -12.60 7.65
N GLY A 14 2.91 -13.45 8.65
CA GLY A 14 2.26 -13.05 9.90
C GLY A 14 3.06 -12.02 10.69
N LEU A 15 4.39 -12.20 10.77
CA LEU A 15 5.28 -11.23 11.40
C LEU A 15 5.29 -9.90 10.65
N VAL A 16 5.39 -9.92 9.32
CA VAL A 16 5.30 -8.71 8.48
C VAL A 16 3.97 -7.99 8.71
N ALA A 17 2.85 -8.73 8.68
CA ALA A 17 1.52 -8.17 8.88
C ALA A 17 1.41 -7.49 10.25
N LEU A 18 1.90 -8.14 11.31
CA LEU A 18 1.90 -7.58 12.67
C LEU A 18 2.72 -6.29 12.76
N LEU A 19 3.94 -6.29 12.21
CA LEU A 19 4.84 -5.13 12.24
C LEU A 19 4.25 -3.96 11.46
N TYR A 20 3.71 -4.19 10.27
CA TYR A 20 3.11 -3.13 9.45
C TYR A 20 1.79 -2.61 10.04
N ALA A 21 0.95 -3.48 10.62
CA ALA A 21 -0.28 -3.06 11.29
C ALA A 21 0.01 -2.07 12.43
N SER A 22 1.09 -2.30 13.18
CA SER A 22 1.47 -1.46 14.32
C SER A 22 1.75 0.01 13.95
N VAL A 23 2.13 0.27 12.70
CA VAL A 23 2.45 1.61 12.18
C VAL A 23 1.37 2.18 11.24
N GLY A 24 0.27 1.45 11.03
CA GLY A 24 -0.83 1.88 10.16
C GLY A 24 -0.72 1.47 8.69
N HIS A 25 0.12 0.49 8.35
CA HIS A 25 0.29 0.00 6.99
C HIS A 25 -0.19 -1.45 6.81
N GLY A 26 -0.45 -1.85 5.56
CA GLY A 26 -1.02 -3.17 5.22
C GLY A 26 -0.02 -4.31 4.98
N GLY A 27 1.30 -4.08 5.02
CA GLY A 27 2.31 -5.17 4.94
C GLY A 27 2.98 -5.39 3.59
N ALA A 28 2.59 -4.63 2.55
CA ALA A 28 2.71 -5.17 1.20
C ALA A 28 4.08 -5.40 0.62
N SER A 29 4.94 -4.42 0.75
CA SER A 29 6.36 -4.55 0.43
C SER A 29 6.98 -5.78 1.11
N GLY A 30 6.61 -6.06 2.37
CA GLY A 30 7.15 -7.17 3.13
C GLY A 30 6.67 -8.53 2.63
N TYR A 31 5.36 -8.77 2.52
CA TYR A 31 4.90 -10.08 2.04
C TYR A 31 5.18 -10.28 0.54
N ILE A 32 5.25 -9.23 -0.27
CA ILE A 32 5.67 -9.34 -1.68
C ILE A 32 7.13 -9.80 -1.73
N ALA A 33 8.01 -9.19 -0.92
CA ALA A 33 9.41 -9.61 -0.84
C ALA A 33 9.54 -11.05 -0.34
N VAL A 34 8.86 -11.41 0.74
CA VAL A 34 8.86 -12.77 1.31
C VAL A 34 8.37 -13.80 0.29
N MET A 35 7.24 -13.53 -0.40
CA MET A 35 6.72 -14.44 -1.42
C MET A 35 7.61 -14.51 -2.66
N ALA A 36 8.20 -13.39 -3.08
CA ALA A 36 9.13 -13.36 -4.22
C ALA A 36 10.42 -14.14 -3.92
N LEU A 37 10.97 -14.02 -2.70
CA LEU A 37 12.13 -14.80 -2.24
C LEU A 37 11.80 -16.30 -2.16
N ALA A 38 10.57 -16.63 -1.78
CA ALA A 38 10.05 -18.00 -1.84
C ALA A 38 9.76 -18.49 -3.28
N SER A 39 10.10 -17.70 -4.30
CA SER A 39 9.90 -18.01 -5.72
C SER A 39 8.45 -18.29 -6.11
N LEU A 40 7.49 -17.66 -5.42
CA LEU A 40 6.07 -17.77 -5.78
C LEU A 40 5.78 -17.08 -7.13
N PRO A 41 4.84 -17.61 -7.93
CA PRO A 41 4.43 -16.97 -9.18
C PRO A 41 3.80 -15.59 -8.96
N THR A 42 4.06 -14.64 -9.86
CA THR A 42 3.49 -13.27 -9.76
C THR A 42 1.96 -13.24 -9.79
N ILE A 43 1.35 -14.23 -10.46
CA ILE A 43 -0.10 -14.44 -10.48
C ILE A 43 -0.68 -14.79 -9.10
N VAL A 44 0.13 -15.35 -8.20
CA VAL A 44 -0.26 -15.61 -6.79
C VAL A 44 0.09 -14.40 -5.93
N ILE A 45 1.30 -13.84 -6.10
CA ILE A 45 1.81 -12.74 -5.26
C ILE A 45 0.85 -11.54 -5.23
N LYS A 46 0.41 -11.03 -6.40
CA LYS A 46 -0.41 -9.81 -6.48
C LYS A 46 -1.78 -9.94 -5.77
N PRO A 47 -2.63 -10.94 -6.05
CA PRO A 47 -3.91 -11.07 -5.37
C PRO A 47 -3.76 -11.41 -3.88
N THR A 48 -2.80 -12.27 -3.50
CA THR A 48 -2.53 -12.55 -2.08
C THR A 48 -2.11 -11.29 -1.35
N ALA A 49 -1.26 -10.48 -1.97
CA ALA A 49 -0.85 -9.18 -1.46
C ALA A 49 -2.05 -8.26 -1.23
N LEU A 50 -2.88 -8.04 -2.24
CA LEU A 50 -4.04 -7.17 -2.14
C LEU A 50 -5.03 -7.64 -1.05
N ALA A 51 -5.27 -8.94 -0.94
CA ALA A 51 -6.16 -9.52 0.07
C ALA A 51 -5.61 -9.32 1.50
N LEU A 52 -4.32 -9.58 1.73
CA LEU A 52 -3.68 -9.35 3.01
C LEU A 52 -3.71 -7.86 3.40
N ASN A 53 -3.45 -6.97 2.44
CA ASN A 53 -3.56 -5.52 2.66
C ASN A 53 -4.95 -5.14 3.13
N ILE A 54 -6.02 -5.63 2.49
CA ILE A 54 -7.41 -5.32 2.88
C ILE A 54 -7.64 -5.69 4.34
N LEU A 55 -7.27 -6.90 4.75
CA LEU A 55 -7.44 -7.36 6.13
C LEU A 55 -6.63 -6.52 7.12
N VAL A 56 -5.33 -6.37 6.88
CA VAL A 56 -4.40 -5.70 7.81
C VAL A 56 -4.72 -4.21 7.92
N SER A 57 -5.00 -3.55 6.78
CA SER A 57 -5.32 -2.13 6.76
C SER A 57 -6.70 -1.82 7.34
N ALA A 58 -7.68 -2.73 7.24
CA ALA A 58 -8.96 -2.56 7.92
C ALA A 58 -8.79 -2.58 9.45
N ILE A 59 -7.97 -3.50 9.99
CA ILE A 59 -7.65 -3.54 11.42
C ILE A 59 -6.94 -2.25 11.84
N ALA A 60 -5.90 -1.84 11.12
CA ALA A 60 -5.19 -0.61 11.40
C ALA A 60 -6.12 0.62 11.36
N LEU A 61 -6.95 0.73 10.32
CA LEU A 61 -7.91 1.81 10.16
C LEU A 61 -8.88 1.88 11.34
N TYR A 62 -9.39 0.74 11.80
CA TYR A 62 -10.28 0.69 12.97
C TYR A 62 -9.59 1.29 14.21
N HIS A 63 -8.36 0.89 14.50
CA HIS A 63 -7.62 1.40 15.66
C HIS A 63 -7.29 2.90 15.55
N PHE A 64 -6.80 3.37 14.41
CA PHE A 64 -6.43 4.79 14.23
C PHE A 64 -7.66 5.71 14.13
N SER A 65 -8.75 5.24 13.53
CA SER A 65 -10.02 6.00 13.46
C SER A 65 -10.64 6.13 14.84
N ARG A 66 -10.64 5.05 15.63
CA ARG A 66 -11.13 5.07 17.02
C ARG A 66 -10.31 5.98 17.92
N ALA A 67 -9.01 6.13 17.65
CA ALA A 67 -8.13 7.05 18.36
C ALA A 67 -8.31 8.52 17.95
N GLY A 68 -9.19 8.84 16.99
CA GLY A 68 -9.46 10.21 16.55
C GLY A 68 -8.35 10.82 15.67
N HIS A 69 -7.44 9.99 15.15
CA HIS A 69 -6.30 10.44 14.35
C HIS A 69 -6.58 10.38 12.84
N PHE A 70 -7.81 10.64 12.41
CA PHE A 70 -8.18 10.60 11.00
C PHE A 70 -8.85 11.90 10.57
N HIS A 71 -8.29 12.57 9.55
CA HIS A 71 -8.87 13.77 8.97
C HIS A 71 -9.27 13.54 7.51
N TRP A 72 -10.59 13.49 7.25
CA TRP A 72 -11.14 13.26 5.91
C TRP A 72 -10.73 14.35 4.91
N ARG A 73 -10.57 15.61 5.36
CA ARG A 73 -10.21 16.75 4.50
C ARG A 73 -8.88 16.56 3.77
N THR A 74 -7.91 15.93 4.44
CA THR A 74 -6.60 15.61 3.87
C THR A 74 -6.69 14.43 2.90
N PHE A 75 -7.55 13.45 3.20
CA PHE A 75 -7.61 12.18 2.47
C PHE A 75 -8.39 12.22 1.15
N TRP A 76 -9.59 12.83 1.14
CA TRP A 76 -10.53 12.71 0.02
C TRP A 76 -9.95 13.11 -1.35
N PRO A 77 -9.08 14.14 -1.50
CA PRO A 77 -8.56 14.51 -2.82
C PRO A 77 -7.71 13.42 -3.45
N PHE A 78 -6.95 12.67 -2.64
CA PHE A 78 -6.17 11.53 -3.12
C PHE A 78 -7.10 10.39 -3.56
N ALA A 79 -8.09 10.08 -2.73
CA ALA A 79 -8.99 8.92 -2.89
C ALA A 79 -9.80 8.97 -4.19
N VAL A 80 -10.34 10.15 -4.54
CA VAL A 80 -11.17 10.34 -5.75
C VAL A 80 -10.46 9.87 -7.00
N THR A 81 -9.16 10.14 -7.11
CA THR A 81 -8.33 9.74 -8.25
C THR A 81 -7.65 8.40 -8.05
N SER A 82 -7.26 8.04 -6.83
CA SER A 82 -6.49 6.83 -6.59
C SER A 82 -7.32 5.58 -6.81
N ILE A 83 -8.59 5.58 -6.39
CA ILE A 83 -9.46 4.40 -6.47
C ILE A 83 -9.69 3.97 -7.93
N PRO A 84 -10.13 4.85 -8.86
CA PRO A 84 -10.27 4.49 -10.27
C PRO A 84 -8.93 4.06 -10.90
N CYS A 85 -7.84 4.78 -10.60
CA CYS A 85 -6.53 4.44 -11.14
C CYS A 85 -6.01 3.09 -10.60
N SER A 86 -6.28 2.75 -9.35
CA SER A 86 -5.93 1.45 -8.77
C SER A 86 -6.74 0.32 -9.39
N PHE A 87 -8.02 0.56 -9.69
CA PHE A 87 -8.83 -0.39 -10.46
C PHE A 87 -8.22 -0.64 -11.85
N ILE A 88 -7.89 0.41 -12.60
CA ILE A 88 -7.24 0.32 -13.92
C ILE A 88 -5.89 -0.41 -13.83
N GLY A 89 -5.05 -0.09 -12.83
CA GLY A 89 -3.80 -0.80 -12.59
C GLY A 89 -4.00 -2.26 -12.18
N GLY A 90 -5.09 -2.56 -11.48
CA GLY A 90 -5.53 -3.91 -11.13
C GLY A 90 -5.83 -4.74 -12.37
N MET A 91 -6.58 -4.15 -13.31
CA MET A 91 -6.95 -4.77 -14.59
C MET A 91 -5.77 -5.01 -15.52
N THR A 92 -4.70 -4.22 -15.37
CA THR A 92 -3.55 -4.29 -16.26
C THR A 92 -2.64 -5.46 -15.87
N THR A 93 -2.49 -6.42 -16.79
CA THR A 93 -1.56 -7.54 -16.67
C THR A 93 -0.22 -7.16 -17.29
N LEU A 94 0.76 -6.80 -16.47
CA LEU A 94 2.11 -6.52 -16.95
C LEU A 94 2.90 -7.83 -17.14
N PRO A 95 3.64 -7.98 -18.25
CA PRO A 95 4.59 -9.06 -18.42
C PRO A 95 5.59 -9.13 -17.25
N PRO A 96 6.05 -10.34 -16.84
CA PRO A 96 6.99 -10.49 -15.74
C PRO A 96 8.28 -9.68 -15.89
N HIS A 97 8.73 -9.44 -17.13
CA HIS A 97 9.94 -8.65 -17.42
C HIS A 97 9.78 -7.15 -17.09
N LEU A 98 8.55 -6.62 -17.03
CA LEU A 98 8.26 -5.25 -16.58
C LEU A 98 7.90 -5.21 -15.11
N LEU A 99 7.08 -6.17 -14.65
CA LEU A 99 6.57 -6.17 -13.28
C LEU A 99 7.69 -6.42 -12.25
N LYS A 100 8.64 -7.33 -12.53
CA LYS A 100 9.72 -7.64 -11.59
C LYS A 100 10.66 -6.44 -11.36
N PRO A 101 11.18 -5.73 -12.38
CA PRO A 101 11.95 -4.51 -12.17
C PRO A 101 11.15 -3.40 -11.48
N LEU A 102 9.86 -3.26 -11.80
CA LEU A 102 8.99 -2.27 -11.16
C LEU A 102 8.86 -2.57 -9.65
N LEU A 103 8.54 -3.81 -9.28
CA LEU A 103 8.49 -4.26 -7.89
C LEU A 103 9.84 -4.06 -7.18
N GLY A 104 10.94 -4.46 -7.82
CA GLY A 104 12.29 -4.27 -7.27
C GLY A 104 12.60 -2.79 -7.01
N THR A 105 12.28 -1.91 -7.95
CA THR A 105 12.46 -0.45 -7.82
C THR A 105 11.64 0.10 -6.66
N VAL A 106 10.38 -0.33 -6.54
CA VAL A 106 9.49 0.05 -5.43
C VAL A 106 10.05 -0.40 -4.09
N LEU A 107 10.55 -1.63 -3.99
CA LEU A 107 11.14 -2.17 -2.76
C LEU A 107 12.45 -1.45 -2.40
N LEU A 108 13.34 -1.21 -3.37
CA LEU A 108 14.59 -0.47 -3.17
C LEU A 108 14.32 0.97 -2.75
N PHE A 109 13.38 1.65 -3.40
CA PHE A 109 12.95 2.99 -3.02
C PHE A 109 12.40 3.01 -1.58
N SER A 110 11.56 2.03 -1.23
CA SER A 110 11.01 1.91 0.12
C SER A 110 12.09 1.69 1.17
N ALA A 111 13.07 0.81 0.90
CA ALA A 111 14.20 0.55 1.76
C ALA A 111 15.10 1.78 1.92
N TRP A 112 15.45 2.45 0.82
CA TRP A 112 16.21 3.70 0.82
C TRP A 112 15.51 4.78 1.66
N ARG A 113 14.20 4.95 1.48
CA ARG A 113 13.42 5.94 2.22
C ARG A 113 13.34 5.63 3.71
N LEU A 114 13.26 4.35 4.11
CA LEU A 114 13.35 3.96 5.53
C LEU A 114 14.68 4.37 6.18
N LEU A 115 15.79 4.39 5.44
CA LEU A 115 17.11 4.81 5.95
C LEU A 115 17.21 6.33 6.13
N LEU A 116 16.35 7.11 5.48
CA LEU A 116 16.40 8.58 5.49
C LEU A 116 15.46 9.22 6.53
N ASP A 117 14.61 8.44 7.21
CA ASP A 117 13.59 9.01 8.10
C ASP A 117 14.22 9.66 9.35
N LYS A 118 14.46 10.97 9.24
CA LYS A 118 14.88 11.85 10.33
C LYS A 118 13.63 12.31 11.05
N LYS A 119 13.50 12.00 12.35
CA LYS A 119 12.38 12.42 13.22
C LYS A 119 12.14 13.94 13.04
N ARG A 120 11.12 14.32 12.27
CA ARG A 120 10.58 15.67 12.29
C ARG A 120 9.56 15.75 13.41
N ALA A 121 9.68 16.77 14.25
CA ALA A 121 8.68 17.12 15.23
C ALA A 121 7.33 17.37 14.51
N ASP A 122 6.23 16.95 15.13
CA ASP A 122 4.88 17.29 14.68
C ASP A 122 4.80 18.82 14.50
N SER A 123 4.89 19.28 13.25
CA SER A 123 4.61 20.67 12.88
C SER A 123 3.13 20.79 12.55
N ASP A 124 2.58 22.00 12.66
CA ASP A 124 1.20 22.28 12.24
C ASP A 124 0.98 21.83 10.79
N ALA A 125 0.09 20.84 10.61
CA ALA A 125 -0.18 20.24 9.32
C ALA A 125 -0.87 21.24 8.39
N VAL A 126 -0.33 21.42 7.18
CA VAL A 126 -0.92 22.29 6.15
C VAL A 126 -1.66 21.42 5.14
N PRO A 127 -2.96 21.65 4.87
CA PRO A 127 -3.71 20.81 3.94
C PRO A 127 -3.10 20.87 2.53
N PRO A 128 -3.07 19.74 1.80
CA PRO A 128 -2.53 19.70 0.45
C PRO A 128 -3.34 20.57 -0.51
N ARG A 129 -2.66 21.11 -1.52
CA ARG A 129 -3.35 21.71 -2.67
C ARG A 129 -4.09 20.61 -3.42
N ILE A 130 -5.40 20.78 -3.62
CA ILE A 130 -6.28 19.77 -4.23
C ILE A 130 -5.72 19.22 -5.56
N PRO A 131 -5.27 20.04 -6.53
CA PRO A 131 -4.75 19.51 -7.79
C PRO A 131 -3.52 18.61 -7.61
N ALA A 132 -2.61 19.00 -6.70
CA ALA A 132 -1.42 18.21 -6.41
C ALA A 132 -1.80 16.86 -5.76
N ALA A 133 -2.72 16.86 -4.79
CA ALA A 133 -3.19 15.66 -4.15
C ALA A 133 -3.92 14.70 -5.11
N MET A 134 -4.69 15.23 -6.06
CA MET A 134 -5.35 14.42 -7.10
C MET A 134 -4.33 13.79 -8.07
N ILE A 135 -3.34 14.54 -8.53
CA ILE A 135 -2.28 13.99 -9.41
C ILE A 135 -1.51 12.89 -8.69
N ILE A 136 -1.11 13.15 -7.44
CA ILE A 136 -0.40 12.17 -6.60
C ILE A 136 -1.30 10.96 -6.36
N GLY A 137 -2.58 11.18 -6.03
CA GLY A 137 -3.56 10.12 -5.85
C GLY A 137 -3.67 9.21 -7.07
N ALA A 138 -3.80 9.77 -8.27
CA ALA A 138 -3.85 9.02 -9.52
C ALA A 138 -2.60 8.14 -9.73
N VAL A 139 -1.40 8.73 -9.58
CA VAL A 139 -0.13 8.02 -9.77
C VAL A 139 0.02 6.90 -8.74
N LEU A 140 -0.19 7.20 -7.46
CA LEU A 140 -0.05 6.22 -6.38
C LEU A 140 -1.11 5.12 -6.45
N GLY A 141 -2.34 5.46 -6.85
CA GLY A 141 -3.42 4.51 -7.10
C GLY A 141 -3.04 3.55 -8.23
N LEU A 142 -2.59 4.06 -9.38
CA LEU A 142 -2.17 3.24 -10.51
C LEU A 142 -1.02 2.29 -10.12
N LEU A 143 0.02 2.82 -9.47
CA LEU A 143 1.14 2.01 -8.98
C LEU A 143 0.68 0.95 -7.99
N SER A 144 -0.23 1.30 -7.07
CA SER A 144 -0.82 0.37 -6.12
C SER A 144 -1.53 -0.79 -6.82
N GLY A 145 -2.40 -0.49 -7.79
CA GLY A 145 -3.11 -1.49 -8.57
C GLY A 145 -2.20 -2.39 -9.41
N LEU A 146 -1.15 -1.82 -10.03
CA LEU A 146 -0.19 -2.57 -10.84
C LEU A 146 0.66 -3.53 -10.00
N THR A 147 1.15 -3.04 -8.86
CA THR A 147 2.14 -3.75 -8.03
C THR A 147 1.55 -4.60 -6.91
N GLY A 148 0.31 -4.32 -6.49
CA GLY A 148 -0.29 -4.96 -5.32
C GLY A 148 0.16 -4.37 -3.97
N VAL A 149 0.90 -3.25 -3.98
CA VAL A 149 1.51 -2.68 -2.76
C VAL A 149 0.50 -1.92 -1.88
N GLY A 150 -0.65 -1.50 -2.40
CA GLY A 150 -1.65 -0.73 -1.62
C GLY A 150 -1.31 0.77 -1.50
N GLY A 151 -0.14 1.22 -1.96
CA GLY A 151 0.20 2.63 -2.13
C GLY A 151 0.54 3.42 -0.84
N GLY A 152 0.22 2.90 0.35
CA GLY A 152 0.52 3.58 1.62
C GLY A 152 2.00 3.77 1.90
N ILE A 153 2.88 2.89 1.39
CA ILE A 153 4.33 3.06 1.54
C ILE A 153 4.88 4.30 0.84
N PHE A 154 4.16 4.80 -0.18
CA PHE A 154 4.48 6.03 -0.91
C PHE A 154 3.72 7.24 -0.38
N LEU A 155 2.48 7.06 0.07
CA LEU A 155 1.67 8.15 0.58
C LEU A 155 2.18 8.67 1.93
N SER A 156 2.50 7.78 2.88
CA SER A 156 2.99 8.20 4.19
C SER A 156 4.24 9.10 4.21
N PRO A 157 5.33 8.78 3.48
CA PRO A 157 6.47 9.70 3.37
C PRO A 157 6.03 11.04 2.84
N LEU A 158 5.21 11.02 1.80
CA LEU A 158 4.85 12.21 1.07
C LEU A 158 4.05 13.16 1.96
N LEU A 159 3.11 12.63 2.74
CA LEU A 159 2.35 13.40 3.73
C LEU A 159 3.29 14.03 4.78
N MET A 160 4.24 13.27 5.32
CA MET A 160 5.14 13.75 6.36
C MET A 160 6.22 14.71 5.83
N LEU A 161 6.77 14.46 4.65
CA LEU A 161 7.80 15.29 4.02
C LEU A 161 7.28 16.66 3.61
N LEU A 162 6.04 16.70 3.11
CA LEU A 162 5.36 17.93 2.69
C LEU A 162 4.63 18.64 3.83
N GLY A 163 4.67 18.08 5.05
CA GLY A 163 4.01 18.66 6.23
C GLY A 163 2.49 18.67 6.12
N TRP A 164 1.90 17.71 5.39
CA TRP A 164 0.46 17.62 5.17
C TRP A 164 -0.29 16.85 6.24
N ALA A 165 0.41 16.04 7.03
CA ALA A 165 -0.15 15.32 8.16
C ALA A 165 0.95 14.96 9.18
N GLY A 166 0.59 14.92 10.46
CA GLY A 166 1.44 14.40 11.52
C GLY A 166 1.61 12.87 11.42
N THR A 167 2.43 12.27 12.28
CA THR A 167 2.72 10.81 12.25
C THR A 167 1.48 9.94 12.41
N LYS A 168 0.65 10.22 13.44
CA LYS A 168 -0.56 9.44 13.72
C LYS A 168 -1.65 9.64 12.67
N GLU A 169 -1.79 10.87 12.18
CA GLU A 169 -2.71 11.18 11.08
C GLU A 169 -2.30 10.47 9.80
N THR A 170 -1.00 10.50 9.48
CA THR A 170 -0.43 9.77 8.35
C THR A 170 -0.75 8.28 8.43
N ALA A 171 -0.62 7.66 9.60
CA ALA A 171 -0.97 6.25 9.79
C ALA A 171 -2.45 5.96 9.49
N GLY A 172 -3.38 6.80 10.00
CA GLY A 172 -4.80 6.67 9.72
C GLY A 172 -5.17 6.87 8.25
N ILE A 173 -4.63 7.93 7.61
CA ILE A 173 -4.84 8.22 6.18
C ILE A 173 -4.29 7.08 5.32
N SER A 174 -3.10 6.57 5.66
CA SER A 174 -2.44 5.50 4.91
C SER A 174 -3.20 4.18 5.03
N ALA A 175 -3.72 3.83 6.21
CA ALA A 175 -4.54 2.64 6.40
C ALA A 175 -5.78 2.67 5.49
N LEU A 176 -6.53 3.77 5.46
CA LEU A 176 -7.69 3.88 4.57
C LEU A 176 -7.29 3.89 3.10
N PHE A 177 -6.20 4.57 2.74
CA PHE A 177 -5.69 4.59 1.38
C PHE A 177 -5.33 3.18 0.89
N ILE A 178 -4.66 2.39 1.72
CA ILE A 178 -4.32 1.00 1.42
C ILE A 178 -5.56 0.16 1.26
N LEU A 179 -6.53 0.29 2.16
CA LEU A 179 -7.78 -0.46 2.12
C LEU A 179 -8.53 -0.22 0.81
N LEU A 180 -8.78 1.05 0.47
CA LEU A 180 -9.57 1.39 -0.72
C LEU A 180 -8.84 1.04 -2.01
N ASN A 181 -7.55 1.34 -2.11
CA ASN A 181 -6.79 1.00 -3.33
C ASN A 181 -6.58 -0.50 -3.48
N SER A 182 -6.40 -1.25 -2.38
CA SER A 182 -6.25 -2.70 -2.47
C SER A 182 -7.57 -3.39 -2.86
N SER A 183 -8.70 -2.93 -2.31
CA SER A 183 -10.02 -3.38 -2.75
C SER A 183 -10.26 -3.08 -4.24
N ALA A 184 -10.00 -1.85 -4.67
CA ALA A 184 -10.16 -1.47 -6.08
C ALA A 184 -9.22 -2.25 -7.01
N GLY A 185 -7.95 -2.40 -6.61
CA GLY A 185 -6.95 -3.15 -7.38
C GLY A 185 -7.28 -4.64 -7.48
N LEU A 186 -7.81 -5.24 -6.41
CA LEU A 186 -8.27 -6.63 -6.41
C LEU A 186 -9.50 -6.81 -7.31
N LEU A 187 -10.48 -5.91 -7.21
CA LEU A 187 -11.65 -5.90 -8.10
C LEU A 187 -11.24 -5.75 -9.56
N GLY A 188 -10.31 -4.84 -9.87
CA GLY A 188 -9.77 -4.68 -11.22
C GLY A 188 -9.05 -5.94 -11.71
N HIS A 189 -8.27 -6.58 -10.84
CA HIS A 189 -7.60 -7.84 -11.18
C HIS A 189 -8.61 -8.96 -11.49
N VAL A 190 -9.64 -9.13 -10.66
CA VAL A 190 -10.72 -10.11 -10.91
C VAL A 190 -11.48 -9.79 -12.20
N ALA A 191 -11.78 -8.51 -12.45
CA ALA A 191 -12.44 -8.09 -13.69
C ALA A 191 -11.60 -8.43 -14.93
N SER A 192 -10.27 -8.35 -14.85
CA SER A 192 -9.40 -8.76 -15.96
C SER A 192 -9.43 -10.26 -16.25
N LEU A 193 -9.74 -11.10 -15.25
CA LEU A 193 -9.84 -12.55 -15.42
C LEU A 193 -11.16 -12.97 -16.08
N GLY A 194 -12.24 -12.22 -15.85
CA GLY A 194 -13.56 -12.48 -16.46
C GLY A 194 -13.71 -12.00 -17.91
N ASN A 195 -12.76 -11.20 -18.40
CA ASN A 195 -12.69 -10.73 -19.79
C ASN A 195 -11.77 -11.62 -20.67
N ILE A 196 -11.38 -12.80 -20.18
CA ILE A 196 -10.59 -13.83 -20.89
C ILE A 196 -11.53 -14.99 -21.21
#